data_AF-A0A1B3SIY2-F1
#
_entry.id   AF-A0A1B3SIY2-F1
#
_cell.length_a   1.000
_cell.length_b   1.000
_cell.length_c   1.000
_cell.angle_alpha   90.00
_cell.angle_beta   90.00
_cell.angle_gamma   90.00
#
_symmetry.space_group_name_H-M   'P 1'
#
loop_
_entity.id
_entity.type
_entity.pdbx_description
1 polymer ?
#
loop_
_entity_poly.entity_id
_entity_poly.type
_entity_poly.pdbx_seq_one_letter_code
_entity_poly.pdbx_strand_id
1 'polypeptide(L)'
;LYTAQKSFFSEKDRYSDFANEIGFAPERGNRYGYRVSAAAGDCEVRNAADLPVPAAGVPCISNDSFRFGANSAIDDPTPVVARFVPQG
;
A
#
# COMPACT_ATOMS: atom_id res chain seq x y z
N LEU A 1 2.09 -6.63 -7.13
CA LEU A 1 3.05 -5.57 -6.78
C LEU A 1 4.26 -5.57 -7.72
N TYR A 2 5.12 -6.59 -7.71
CA TYR A 2 6.33 -6.64 -8.55
C TYR A 2 6.08 -6.34 -10.05
N THR A 3 5.08 -6.97 -10.65
CA THR A 3 4.73 -6.72 -12.06
C THR A 3 4.36 -5.27 -12.33
N ALA A 4 3.62 -4.63 -11.41
CA ALA A 4 3.22 -3.24 -11.51
C ALA A 4 4.44 -2.31 -11.43
N GLN A 5 5.35 -2.56 -10.48
CA GLN A 5 6.61 -1.82 -10.35
C GLN A 5 7.50 -1.96 -11.60
N LYS A 6 7.63 -3.18 -12.13
CA LYS A 6 8.41 -3.44 -13.35
C LYS A 6 7.82 -2.72 -14.57
N SER A 7 6.49 -2.78 -14.74
CA SER A 7 5.81 -2.09 -15.84
C SER A 7 5.99 -0.59 -15.74
N PHE A 8 5.80 -0.01 -14.54
CA PHE A 8 5.98 1.42 -14.30
C PHE A 8 7.41 1.87 -14.62
N PHE A 9 8.43 1.12 -14.15
CA PHE A 9 9.81 1.43 -14.47
C PHE A 9 10.07 1.38 -15.98
N SER A 10 9.55 0.36 -16.68
CA SER A 10 9.68 0.25 -18.13
C SER A 10 9.02 1.41 -18.89
N GLU A 11 7.95 2.00 -18.36
CA GLU A 11 7.20 3.08 -19.01
C GLU A 11 7.75 4.48 -18.66
N LYS A 12 8.17 4.68 -17.41
CA LYS A 12 8.51 6.00 -16.85
C LYS A 12 10.00 6.22 -16.61
N ASP A 13 10.82 5.18 -16.76
CA ASP A 13 12.26 5.19 -16.49
C ASP A 13 12.61 5.70 -15.08
N ARG A 14 11.69 5.52 -14.12
CA ARG A 14 11.89 5.87 -12.71
C ARG A 14 11.16 4.90 -11.80
N TYR A 15 11.60 4.83 -10.56
CA TYR A 15 10.87 4.14 -9.51
C TYR A 15 9.79 5.06 -8.91
N SER A 16 8.73 4.43 -8.43
CA SER A 16 7.75 5.03 -7.53
C SER A 16 7.40 4.00 -6.48
N ASP A 17 7.25 4.49 -5.25
CA ASP A 17 6.86 3.72 -4.08
C ASP A 17 5.37 3.95 -3.72
N PHE A 18 4.61 4.68 -4.54
CA PHE A 18 3.17 4.91 -4.33
C PHE A 18 2.29 4.00 -5.17
N ALA A 19 1.31 3.34 -4.53
CA ALA A 19 0.48 2.30 -5.15
C ALA A 19 -0.35 2.84 -6.33
N ASN A 20 -0.91 4.03 -6.18
CA ASN A 20 -1.68 4.72 -7.22
C ASN A 20 -0.83 5.17 -8.41
N GLU A 21 0.46 5.48 -8.21
CA GLU A 21 1.36 5.83 -9.32
C GLU A 21 1.78 4.61 -10.14
N ILE A 22 2.09 3.50 -9.46
CA ILE A 22 2.52 2.26 -10.13
C ILE A 22 1.35 1.43 -10.68
N GLY A 23 0.10 1.89 -10.49
CA GLY A 23 -1.10 1.17 -10.92
C GLY A 23 -1.38 -0.12 -10.13
N PHE A 24 -0.88 -0.23 -8.90
CA PHE A 24 -1.13 -1.39 -8.05
C PHE A 24 -2.42 -1.19 -7.26
N ALA A 25 -3.49 -1.82 -7.73
CA ALA A 25 -4.79 -1.86 -7.07
C ALA A 25 -5.24 -3.33 -6.91
N PRO A 26 -5.01 -3.98 -5.76
CA PRO A 26 -5.50 -5.34 -5.52
C PRO A 26 -7.03 -5.33 -5.50
N GLU A 27 -7.65 -6.45 -5.88
CA GLU A 27 -9.11 -6.59 -5.92
C GLU A 27 -9.75 -6.31 -4.55
N ARG A 28 -11.01 -5.84 -4.58
CA ARG A 28 -11.84 -5.79 -3.38
C ARG A 28 -12.01 -7.20 -2.79
N GLY A 29 -12.19 -7.25 -1.47
CA GLY A 29 -12.31 -8.50 -0.74
C GLY A 29 -10.99 -9.22 -0.47
N ASN A 30 -9.85 -8.54 -0.60
CA ASN A 30 -8.57 -9.10 -0.18
C ASN A 30 -8.39 -9.12 1.34
N ARG A 31 -7.77 -10.19 1.86
CA ARG A 31 -7.51 -10.37 3.31
C ARG A 31 -6.21 -9.74 3.79
N TYR A 32 -5.35 -9.30 2.89
CA TYR A 32 -4.03 -8.76 3.22
C TYR A 32 -3.99 -7.24 3.06
N GLY A 33 -3.24 -6.58 3.94
CA GLY A 33 -2.74 -5.23 3.70
C GLY A 33 -1.48 -5.27 2.86
N TYR A 34 -1.23 -4.21 2.09
CA TYR A 34 -0.01 -4.06 1.30
C TYR A 34 0.62 -2.72 1.61
N ARG A 35 1.89 -2.73 2.02
CA ARG A 35 2.70 -1.53 2.13
C ARG A 35 3.70 -1.47 0.98
N VAL A 36 3.81 -0.31 0.35
CA VAL A 36 4.64 -0.08 -0.85
C VAL A 36 5.67 1.02 -0.63
N SER A 37 5.46 1.90 0.36
CA SER A 37 6.40 2.94 0.75
C SER A 37 6.57 2.99 2.27
N ALA A 38 7.72 3.50 2.70
CA ALA A 38 7.95 3.95 4.07
C ALA A 38 7.80 5.48 4.24
N ALA A 39 7.51 6.20 3.16
CA ALA A 39 7.21 7.63 3.17
C ALA A 39 5.87 7.91 3.86
N ALA A 40 5.72 9.14 4.34
CA ALA A 40 4.48 9.62 4.94
C ALA A 40 3.35 9.71 3.87
N GLY A 41 2.13 9.46 4.30
CA GLY A 41 0.92 9.55 3.47
C GLY A 41 -0.21 8.70 4.06
N ASP A 42 -1.43 8.93 3.57
CA ASP A 42 -2.61 8.19 4.02
C ASP A 42 -2.75 6.88 3.22
N CYS A 43 -2.94 5.77 3.92
CA CYS A 43 -3.29 4.52 3.26
C CYS A 43 -4.65 4.62 2.57
N GLU A 44 -4.84 3.85 1.50
CA GLU A 44 -6.19 3.54 1.02
C GLU A 44 -6.87 2.61 2.04
N VAL A 45 -7.75 3.17 2.86
CA VAL A 45 -8.51 2.43 3.87
C VAL A 45 -9.74 1.78 3.24
N ARG A 46 -9.84 0.45 3.33
CA ARG A 46 -10.91 -0.37 2.75
C ARG A 46 -11.93 -0.83 3.81
N ASN A 47 -12.47 0.14 4.54
CA ASN A 47 -13.51 -0.07 5.56
C ASN A 47 -14.91 0.39 5.11
N ALA A 48 -15.04 0.88 3.87
CA ALA A 48 -16.29 1.32 3.26
C ALA A 48 -16.51 0.69 1.87
N ALA A 49 -17.74 0.81 1.37
CA ALA A 49 -18.11 0.39 0.01
C ALA A 49 -17.38 1.25 -1.02
N ASP A 50 -17.46 2.56 -0.86
CA ASP A 50 -16.81 3.54 -1.73
C ASP A 50 -15.42 3.89 -1.22
N LEU A 51 -14.47 4.03 -2.15
CA LEU A 51 -13.11 4.47 -1.84
C LEU A 51 -12.94 5.90 -2.36
N PRO A 52 -12.48 6.84 -1.51
CA PRO A 52 -12.20 8.19 -1.97
C PRO A 52 -11.04 8.18 -2.97
N VAL A 53 -11.05 9.13 -3.90
CA VAL A 53 -9.91 9.34 -4.80
C VAL A 53 -8.74 9.87 -3.95
N PRO A 54 -7.55 9.25 -4.01
CA PRO A 54 -6.40 9.72 -3.25
C PRO A 54 -5.98 11.14 -3.67
N ALA A 55 -5.77 12.03 -2.70
CA ALA A 55 -5.28 13.39 -2.95
C ALA A 55 -3.76 13.46 -3.15
N ALA A 56 -3.03 12.40 -2.79
CA ALA A 56 -1.58 12.30 -2.87
C ALA A 56 -1.14 10.85 -3.18
N GLY A 57 0.17 10.59 -3.13
CA GLY A 57 0.71 9.24 -3.23
C GLY A 57 0.20 8.33 -2.11
N VAL A 58 -0.18 7.09 -2.46
CA VAL A 58 -0.72 6.09 -1.53
C VAL A 58 0.39 5.12 -1.09
N PRO A 59 0.90 5.21 0.15
CA PRO A 59 2.02 4.37 0.62
C PRO A 59 1.58 2.95 1.03
N CYS A 60 0.29 2.72 1.21
CA CYS A 60 -0.28 1.48 1.73
C CYS A 60 -1.75 1.32 1.34
N ILE A 61 -2.21 0.07 1.30
CA ILE A 61 -3.61 -0.31 1.07
C ILE A 61 -4.00 -1.27 2.19
N SER A 62 -5.07 -0.98 2.93
CA SER A 62 -5.51 -1.85 4.02
C SER A 62 -6.18 -3.13 3.50
N ASN A 63 -6.30 -4.15 4.36
CA ASN A 63 -7.20 -5.26 4.07
C ASN A 63 -8.66 -4.80 4.01
N ASP A 64 -9.51 -5.57 3.34
CA ASP A 64 -10.92 -5.23 3.14
C ASP A 64 -11.78 -5.55 4.37
N SER A 65 -11.64 -4.71 5.40
CA SER A 65 -12.45 -4.80 6.63
C SER A 65 -13.93 -4.46 6.38
N PHE A 66 -14.26 -3.77 5.29
CA PHE A 66 -15.65 -3.61 4.86
C PHE A 66 -16.31 -4.96 4.58
N ARG A 67 -15.61 -5.85 3.86
CA ARG A 67 -16.10 -7.20 3.56
C ARG A 67 -16.02 -8.15 4.76
N PHE A 68 -14.94 -8.09 5.54
CA PHE A 68 -14.63 -9.10 6.57
C PHE A 68 -14.95 -8.66 8.00
N GLY A 69 -15.51 -7.46 8.17
CA GLY A 69 -15.92 -6.90 9.46
C GLY A 69 -14.82 -6.06 10.11
N ALA A 70 -15.22 -5.10 10.95
CA ALA A 70 -14.30 -4.15 11.58
C ALA A 70 -13.19 -4.84 12.40
N ASN A 71 -13.49 -5.98 13.02
CA ASN A 71 -12.52 -6.76 13.81
C ASN A 71 -11.43 -7.44 12.96
N SER A 72 -11.58 -7.47 11.63
CA SER A 72 -10.53 -7.99 10.75
C SER A 72 -9.51 -6.92 10.37
N ALA A 73 -9.72 -5.64 10.73
CA ALA A 73 -8.81 -4.57 10.37
C ALA A 73 -7.40 -4.87 10.89
N ILE A 74 -6.43 -4.90 9.97
CA ILE A 74 -5.03 -5.11 10.30
C ILE A 74 -4.43 -3.74 10.60
N ASP A 75 -3.80 -3.62 11.77
CA ASP A 75 -3.04 -2.43 12.13
C ASP A 75 -1.81 -2.32 11.23
N ASP A 76 -1.49 -1.11 10.77
CA ASP A 76 -0.46 -0.87 9.77
C ASP A 76 0.76 -0.18 10.40
N PRO A 77 1.69 -0.92 11.04
CA PRO A 77 2.74 -0.32 11.85
C PRO A 77 3.73 0.47 11.00
N THR A 78 4.13 1.67 11.42
CA THR A 78 5.15 2.46 10.69
C THR A 78 6.43 1.63 10.49
N PRO A 79 6.92 1.48 9.25
CA PRO A 79 8.12 0.68 9.00
C PRO A 79 9.38 1.33 9.57
N VAL A 80 10.27 0.50 10.11
CA VAL A 80 11.61 0.94 10.53
C VAL A 80 12.51 1.02 9.30
N VAL A 81 12.95 2.23 8.97
CA VAL A 81 13.83 2.51 7.81
C VAL A 81 15.30 2.65 8.19
N ALA A 82 15.64 2.45 9.45
CA ALA A 82 17.03 2.46 9.91
C ALA A 82 17.82 1.37 9.17
N ARG A 83 19.05 1.70 8.75
CA ARG A 83 19.98 0.71 8.20
C ARG A 83 20.16 -0.40 9.23
N PHE A 84 20.05 -1.65 8.78
CA PHE A 84 20.36 -2.81 9.63
C PHE A 84 21.81 -2.73 10.12
N VAL A 85 21.99 -2.81 11.43
CA VAL A 85 23.30 -2.93 12.09
C VAL A 85 23.35 -4.32 12.72
N PRO A 86 24.24 -5.23 12.25
CA PRO A 86 24.40 -6.54 12.87
C PRO A 86 24.76 -6.38 14.35
N GLN A 87 24.08 -7.11 15.24
CA GLN A 87 24.56 -7.28 16.61
C GLN A 87 25.67 -8.32 16.57
N GLY A 88 26.88 -7.89 16.95
CA GLY A 88 28.07 -8.75 17.00
C GLY A 88 27.99 -9.85 18.03
#